data_AF-A0A177NAH7-F1
#
_entry.id   AF-A0A177NAH7-F1
#
_cell.length_a   1.000
_cell.length_b   1.000
_cell.length_c   1.000
_cell.angle_alpha   90.00
_cell.angle_beta   90.00
_cell.angle_gamma   90.00
#
_symmetry.space_group_name_H-M   'P 1'
#
loop_
_entity.id
_entity.type
_entity.pdbx_description
1 polymer ?
#
loop_
_entity_poly.entity_id
_entity_poly.type
_entity_poly.pdbx_seq_one_letter_code
_entity_poly.pdbx_strand_id
1 'polypeptide(L)' 'MSPAIAGFLGVAGFAGLAGWLIVRRKSVETPVKVMMFFGYFWLVAFSLLVLLAGAYYLREYL' A
#
# COMPACT_ATOMS: atom_id res chain seq x y z
N MET A 1 -5.02 20.91 4.51
CA MET A 1 -4.09 19.87 4.02
C MET A 1 -4.30 19.69 2.53
N SER A 2 -3.24 19.52 1.73
CA SER A 2 -3.38 19.31 0.28
C SER A 2 -4.11 17.98 -0.01
N PRO A 3 -5.07 17.92 -0.96
CA PRO A 3 -5.75 16.68 -1.34
C PRO A 3 -4.79 15.58 -1.81
N ALA A 4 -3.69 15.97 -2.48
CA ALA A 4 -2.66 15.02 -2.90
C ALA A 4 -1.95 14.38 -1.71
N ILE A 5 -1.64 15.18 -0.67
CA ILE A 5 -1.05 14.69 0.58
C ILE A 5 -2.04 13.75 1.28
N ALA A 6 -3.32 14.12 1.33
CA ALA A 6 -4.37 13.29 1.93
C ALA A 6 -4.48 11.92 1.22
N GLY A 7 -4.50 11.92 -0.11
CA GLY A 7 -4.54 10.69 -0.92
C GLY A 7 -3.32 9.81 -0.71
N PHE A 8 -2.12 10.41 -0.71
CA PHE A 8 -0.88 9.69 -0.45
C PHE A 8 -0.87 9.05 0.95
N LEU A 9 -1.28 9.79 1.99
CA LEU A 9 -1.38 9.27 3.34
C LEU A 9 -2.44 8.16 3.45
N GLY A 10 -3.55 8.27 2.71
CA GLY A 10 -4.56 7.21 2.62
C GLY A 10 -4.00 5.92 2.04
N VAL A 11 -3.26 6.00 0.94
CA VAL A 11 -2.57 4.84 0.34
C VAL A 11 -1.56 4.24 1.31
N ALA A 12 -0.72 5.07 1.92
CA ALA A 12 0.28 4.61 2.88
C ALA A 12 -0.35 3.94 4.11
N GLY A 13 -1.42 4.52 4.66
CA GLY A 13 -2.15 3.95 5.79
C GLY A 13 -2.77 2.60 5.45
N PHE A 14 -3.43 2.49 4.28
CA PHE A 14 -4.02 1.24 3.83
C PHE A 14 -2.95 0.17 3.57
N ALA A 15 -1.86 0.51 2.89
CA ALA A 15 -0.75 -0.40 2.62
C ALA A 15 -0.08 -0.88 3.90
N GLY A 16 0.08 0.00 4.90
CA GLY A 16 0.58 -0.35 6.23
C GLY A 16 -0.31 -1.37 6.94
N LEU A 17 -1.62 -1.14 6.97
CA LEU A 17 -2.58 -2.08 7.55
C LEU A 17 -2.56 -3.43 6.82
N ALA A 18 -2.58 -3.43 5.49
CA ALA A 18 -2.54 -4.65 4.68
C ALA A 18 -1.24 -5.44 4.92
N GLY A 19 -0.09 -4.78 4.84
CA GLY A 19 1.21 -5.40 5.11
C GLY A 19 1.30 -6.00 6.51
N TRP A 20 0.81 -5.28 7.52
CA TRP A 20 0.73 -5.78 8.90
C TRP A 20 -0.16 -7.02 9.02
N LEU A 21 -1.36 -6.98 8.43
CA LEU A 21 -2.31 -8.09 8.47
C LEU A 21 -1.76 -9.38 7.83
N ILE A 22 -0.97 -9.24 6.75
CA ILE A 22 -0.32 -10.35 6.05
C ILE A 22 0.80 -10.96 6.92
N VAL A 23 1.61 -10.10 7.53
CA VAL A 23 2.85 -10.51 8.21
C VAL A 23 2.63 -10.98 9.64
N ARG A 24 1.63 -10.44 10.35
CA ARG A 24 1.39 -10.72 11.79
C ARG A 24 1.21 -12.20 12.14
N ARG A 25 0.78 -13.03 11.17
CA ARG A 25 0.53 -14.47 11.36
C ARG A 25 1.72 -15.37 10.98
N LYS A 26 2.83 -14.80 10.50
CA LYS A 26 3.99 -15.57 10.05
C LYS A 26 4.89 -15.95 11.24
N SER A 27 5.23 -17.23 11.35
CA SER A 27 6.13 -17.79 12.37
C SER A 27 7.59 -17.73 11.93
N VAL A 28 8.07 -16.53 11.62
CA VAL A 28 9.48 -16.27 11.28
C VAL A 28 10.11 -15.34 12.31
N GLU A 29 11.44 -15.24 12.30
CA GLU A 29 12.17 -14.32 13.16
C GLU A 29 11.76 -12.86 12.93
N THR A 30 11.83 -12.04 13.98
CA THR A 30 11.43 -10.63 13.93
C THR A 30 12.10 -9.84 12.81
N PRO A 31 13.42 -9.95 12.56
CA PRO A 31 14.07 -9.22 11.46
C PRO A 31 13.50 -9.58 10.09
N VAL A 32 13.27 -10.89 9.85
CA VAL A 32 12.64 -11.39 8.61
C VAL A 32 11.21 -10.87 8.48
N LYS A 33 10.46 -10.85 9.60
CA LYS A 33 9.10 -10.29 9.66
C LYS A 33 9.07 -8.82 9.24
N VAL A 34 10.02 -8.01 9.71
CA VAL A 34 10.16 -6.59 9.34
C VAL A 34 10.46 -6.45 7.85
N MET A 35 11.40 -7.23 7.32
CA MET A 35 11.70 -7.21 5.88
C MET A 35 10.49 -7.60 5.03
N MET A 36 9.76 -8.64 5.43
CA MET A 36 8.51 -9.04 4.76
C MET A 36 7.48 -7.92 4.82
N PHE A 37 7.32 -7.24 5.96
CA PHE A 37 6.41 -6.10 6.09
C PHE A 37 6.74 -5.00 5.09
N PHE A 38 8.01 -4.60 4.96
CA PHE A 38 8.42 -3.62 3.96
C PHE A 38 8.08 -4.07 2.54
N GLY A 39 8.32 -5.35 2.22
CA GLY A 39 7.97 -5.91 0.91
C GLY A 39 6.47 -5.83 0.61
N TYR A 40 5.62 -6.30 1.53
CA TYR A 40 4.17 -6.26 1.35
C TYR A 40 3.61 -4.83 1.36
N PHE A 41 4.16 -3.96 2.21
CA PHE A 41 3.80 -2.55 2.24
C PHE A 41 3.98 -1.91 0.87
N TRP A 42 5.19 -2.03 0.29
CA TRP A 42 5.48 -1.43 -1.01
C TRP A 42 4.66 -2.08 -2.12
N LEU A 43 4.52 -3.40 -2.13
CA LEU A 43 3.71 -4.12 -3.12
C LEU A 43 2.27 -3.60 -3.15
N VAL A 44 1.63 -3.46 -1.98
CA VAL A 44 0.25 -2.97 -1.88
C VAL A 44 0.18 -1.49 -2.24
N ALA A 45 1.11 -0.66 -1.76
CA ALA A 45 1.14 0.77 -2.08
C ALA A 45 1.26 1.02 -3.59
N PHE A 46 2.20 0.36 -4.26
CA PHE A 46 2.36 0.46 -5.72
C PHE A 46 1.13 -0.04 -6.47
N SER A 47 0.54 -1.16 -6.03
CA SER A 47 -0.69 -1.68 -6.65
C SER A 47 -1.83 -0.67 -6.56
N LEU A 48 -2.03 -0.03 -5.41
CA LEU A 48 -3.04 1.02 -5.23
C LEU A 48 -2.76 2.25 -6.10
N LEU A 49 -1.51 2.69 -6.20
CA LEU A 49 -1.14 3.83 -7.06
C LEU A 49 -1.40 3.53 -8.54
N VAL A 50 -1.07 2.33 -9.01
CA VAL A 50 -1.36 1.89 -10.38
C VAL A 50 -2.87 1.84 -10.63
N LEU A 51 -3.65 1.30 -9.70
CA LEU A 51 -5.11 1.28 -9.81
C LEU A 51 -5.72 2.68 -9.82
N LEU A 52 -5.22 3.59 -8.98
CA LEU A 52 -5.66 4.99 -8.95
C LEU A 52 -5.31 5.72 -10.26
N ALA A 53 -4.09 5.53 -10.76
CA ALA A 53 -3.67 6.10 -12.04
C ALA A 53 -4.50 5.53 -13.20
N GLY A 54 -4.75 4.22 -13.20
CA GLY A 54 -5.59 3.55 -14.19
C GLY A 54 -7.04 4.03 -14.14
N ALA A 55 -7.62 4.19 -12.94
CA ALA A 55 -8.97 4.72 -12.76
C ALA A 55 -9.06 6.19 -13.19
N TYR A 56 -8.04 6.99 -12.89
CA TYR A 56 -7.96 8.37 -13.37
C TYR A 56 -7.94 8.42 -14.90
N TYR A 57 -7.06 7.63 -15.53
CA TYR A 57 -6.97 7.52 -16.98
C TYR A 57 -8.32 7.09 -17.57
N LEU A 58 -8.90 5.98 -17.11
CA LEU A 58 -10.19 5.50 -17.61
C LEU A 58 -11.32 6.52 -17.47
N ARG A 59 -11.34 7.32 -16.40
CA ARG A 59 -12.29 8.42 -16.22
C ARG A 59 -12.13 9.53 -17.26
N GLU A 60 -10.93 9.76 -17.79
CA GLU A 60 -10.73 10.78 -18.83
C GLU A 60 -11.25 10.33 -20.21
N TYR A 61 -11.43 9.02 -20.44
CA TYR A 61 -11.89 8.48 -21.72
C TYR A 61 -13.38 8.08 -21.74
N LEU A 62 -14.05 8.05 -20.58
CA LEU A 62 -15.48 7.72 -20.42
C LEU A 62 -16.31 8.96 -20.12
#